data_AF-A0A0F9XAN7-F1
#
_entry.id   AF-A0A0F9XAN7-F1
#
_cell.length_a   1.000
_cell.length_b   1.000
_cell.length_c   1.000
_cell.angle_alpha   90.00
_cell.angle_beta   90.00
_cell.angle_gamma   90.00
#
_symmetry.space_group_name_H-M   'P 1'
#
loop_
_entity.id
_entity.type
_entity.pdbx_description
1 polymer ?
#
loop_
_entity_poly.entity_id
_entity_poly.type
_entity_poly.pdbx_seq_one_letter_code
_entity_poly.pdbx_strand_id
1 'polypeptide(L)'
;MITLFSRTTDPEDVSVLLNALTERGSTELDCQGLQQLAEGAAAAVAELFDQTDTSSHDLWFARLSDTGEDGLAAALCAAGDRDVREVVASWLLSFGWVQFSRAGQVWQFNTDELCYWDQDSKEFHWSCNHQIEDLSLAVMCQYIDKQCGLR
;
A
#
# COMPACT_ATOMS: atom_id res chain seq x y z
N MET A 1 8.82 4.29 -15.52
CA MET A 1 7.93 5.41 -15.89
C MET A 1 7.32 5.88 -14.59
N ILE A 2 7.76 7.02 -14.06
CA ILE A 2 7.13 7.64 -12.89
C ILE A 2 5.83 8.23 -13.42
N THR A 3 4.68 7.74 -12.95
CA THR A 3 3.39 8.34 -13.30
C THR A 3 3.36 9.76 -12.72
N LEU A 4 2.57 10.67 -13.27
CA LEU A 4 2.41 12.04 -12.76
C LEU A 4 1.94 12.12 -11.29
N PHE A 5 1.68 10.98 -10.66
CA PHE A 5 0.97 10.80 -9.39
C PHE A 5 1.72 9.91 -8.39
N SER A 6 2.97 9.54 -8.67
CA SER A 6 3.74 8.68 -7.76
C SER A 6 4.19 9.46 -6.53
N ARG A 7 3.76 9.03 -5.33
CA ARG A 7 4.40 9.46 -4.09
C ARG A 7 5.84 8.92 -4.09
N THR A 8 6.79 9.73 -3.62
CA THR A 8 8.17 9.27 -3.36
C THR A 8 8.31 8.97 -1.89
N THR A 9 9.05 7.92 -1.55
CA THR A 9 9.44 7.67 -0.15
C THR A 9 10.27 8.84 0.37
N ASP A 10 9.74 9.56 1.36
CA ASP A 10 10.48 10.63 2.04
C ASP A 10 11.19 10.06 3.29
N PRO A 11 12.43 10.47 3.59
CA PRO A 11 13.07 10.18 4.88
C PRO A 11 12.22 10.49 6.12
N GLU A 12 11.31 11.46 6.04
CA GLU A 12 10.36 11.78 7.13
C GLU A 12 9.38 10.63 7.38
N ASP A 13 8.79 10.04 6.32
CA ASP A 13 7.87 8.90 6.44
C ASP A 13 8.56 7.71 7.12
N VAL A 14 9.82 7.44 6.75
CA VAL A 14 10.64 6.38 7.36
C VAL A 14 10.89 6.67 8.84
N SER A 15 11.27 7.90 9.18
CA SER A 15 11.59 8.30 10.55
C SER A 15 10.38 8.21 11.48
N VAL A 16 9.22 8.62 10.98
CA VAL A 16 7.96 8.57 11.72
C VAL A 16 7.53 7.12 11.96
N LEU A 17 7.58 6.27 10.94
CA LEU A 17 7.26 4.84 11.08
C LEU A 17 8.24 4.13 12.01
N LEU A 18 9.54 4.43 11.91
CA LEU A 18 10.55 3.87 12.80
C LEU A 18 10.25 4.22 14.26
N ASN A 19 9.88 5.47 14.54
CA ASN A 19 9.50 5.89 15.89
C ASN A 19 8.27 5.12 16.39
N ALA A 20 7.22 5.01 15.56
CA ALA A 20 6.01 4.27 15.91
C ALA A 20 6.29 2.78 16.18
N LEU A 21 7.12 2.13 15.35
CA LEU A 21 7.54 0.73 15.53
C LEU A 21 8.36 0.54 16.83
N THR A 22 9.22 1.51 17.15
CA THR A 22 10.04 1.50 18.37
C THR A 22 9.15 1.65 19.61
N GLU A 23 8.19 2.57 19.60
CA GLU A 23 7.25 2.80 20.70
C GLU A 23 6.36 1.59 20.98
N ARG A 24 5.95 0.86 19.93
CA ARG A 24 5.21 -0.40 20.10
C ARG A 24 6.05 -1.55 20.64
N GLY A 25 7.36 -1.38 20.73
CA GLY A 25 8.25 -2.34 21.35
C GLY A 25 8.31 -3.65 20.59
N SER A 26 8.59 -3.60 19.28
CA SER A 26 8.89 -4.82 18.51
C SER A 26 10.19 -5.44 19.05
N THR A 27 10.06 -6.27 20.08
CA THR A 27 11.18 -6.83 20.85
C THR A 27 11.97 -7.90 20.10
N GLU A 28 11.48 -8.30 18.91
CA GLU A 28 12.06 -9.37 18.10
C GLU A 28 13.11 -8.86 17.10
N LEU A 29 13.05 -7.58 16.72
CA LEU A 29 13.96 -6.97 15.75
C LEU A 29 14.99 -6.08 16.44
N ASP A 30 16.23 -6.13 15.98
CA ASP A 30 17.24 -5.16 16.36
C ASP A 30 17.02 -3.81 15.65
N CYS A 31 17.80 -2.79 16.00
CA CYS A 31 17.67 -1.46 15.41
C CYS A 31 17.80 -1.47 13.88
N GLN A 32 18.59 -2.39 13.32
CA GLN A 32 18.78 -2.51 11.88
C GLN A 32 17.55 -3.14 11.21
N GLY A 33 16.99 -4.20 11.81
CA GLY A 33 15.76 -4.84 11.35
C GLY A 33 14.57 -3.89 11.40
N LEU A 34 14.46 -3.09 12.46
CA LEU A 34 13.44 -2.04 12.57
C LEU A 34 13.58 -0.97 11.48
N GLN A 35 14.80 -0.52 11.20
CA GLN A 35 15.07 0.43 10.13
C GLN A 35 14.65 -0.15 8.76
N GLN A 36 15.04 -1.39 8.45
CA GLN A 36 14.69 -2.05 7.20
C GLN A 36 13.18 -2.25 7.04
N LEU A 37 12.50 -2.59 8.13
CA LEU A 37 11.04 -2.73 8.15
C LEU A 37 10.35 -1.39 7.89
N ALA A 38 10.81 -0.31 8.54
CA ALA A 38 10.29 1.04 8.34
C ALA A 38 10.51 1.53 6.90
N GLU A 39 11.71 1.33 6.35
CA GLU A 39 12.04 1.68 4.97
C GLU A 39 11.19 0.92 3.96
N GLY A 40 11.05 -0.39 4.14
CA GLY A 40 10.22 -1.24 3.29
C GLY A 40 8.75 -0.85 3.34
N ALA A 41 8.23 -0.57 4.54
CA ALA A 41 6.84 -0.15 4.72
C ALA A 41 6.58 1.23 4.10
N ALA A 42 7.45 2.21 4.36
CA ALA A 42 7.34 3.55 3.77
C ALA A 42 7.40 3.50 2.23
N ALA A 43 8.29 2.68 1.67
CA ALA A 43 8.39 2.48 0.23
C ALA A 43 7.14 1.81 -0.35
N ALA A 44 6.59 0.80 0.32
CA ALA A 44 5.34 0.18 -0.09
C ALA A 44 4.17 1.16 -0.02
N VAL A 45 4.08 2.02 1.00
CA VAL A 45 3.06 3.07 1.08
C VAL A 45 3.20 4.03 -0.11
N ALA A 46 4.42 4.48 -0.41
CA ALA A 46 4.67 5.38 -1.53
C ALA A 46 4.35 4.75 -2.90
N GLU A 47 4.61 3.45 -3.07
CA GLU A 47 4.29 2.73 -4.30
C GLU A 47 2.78 2.48 -4.46
N LEU A 48 2.13 2.08 -3.36
CA LEU A 48 0.76 1.56 -3.38
C LEU A 48 -0.32 2.62 -3.16
N PHE A 49 0.05 3.82 -2.72
CA PHE A 49 -0.90 4.89 -2.46
C PHE A 49 -0.73 6.04 -3.45
N ASP A 50 -1.86 6.42 -4.08
CA ASP A 50 -1.92 7.55 -5.00
C ASP A 50 -2.48 8.79 -4.27
N GLN A 51 -1.74 9.91 -4.32
CA GLN A 51 -2.19 11.22 -3.83
C GLN A 51 -3.16 11.89 -4.84
N THR A 52 -4.12 11.16 -5.39
CA THR A 52 -5.09 11.75 -6.33
C THR A 52 -6.09 12.68 -5.65
N ASP A 53 -6.26 12.53 -4.33
CA ASP A 53 -6.95 13.52 -3.52
C ASP A 53 -6.06 13.95 -2.37
N THR A 54 -6.00 15.26 -2.18
CA THR A 54 -5.23 16.07 -1.22
C THR A 54 -5.43 15.66 0.25
N SER A 55 -5.15 14.41 0.58
CA SER A 55 -4.85 14.01 1.95
C SER A 55 -3.57 14.73 2.32
N SER A 56 -3.73 15.84 3.06
CA SER A 56 -2.63 16.72 3.44
C SER A 56 -1.48 15.90 4.01
N HIS A 57 -0.26 16.35 3.79
CA HIS A 57 0.94 15.75 4.39
C HIS A 57 0.69 15.41 5.88
N ASP A 58 0.02 16.31 6.61
CA ASP A 58 -0.36 16.14 8.01
C ASP A 58 -1.24 14.90 8.29
N LEU A 59 -2.17 14.56 7.40
CA LEU A 59 -3.00 13.36 7.55
C LEU A 59 -2.16 12.09 7.41
N TRP A 60 -1.21 12.08 6.47
CA TRP A 60 -0.30 10.95 6.28
C TRP A 60 0.68 10.82 7.43
N PHE A 61 1.24 11.94 7.88
CA PHE A 61 2.06 11.98 9.08
C PHE A 61 1.31 11.39 10.28
N ALA A 62 0.06 11.80 10.50
CA ALA A 62 -0.77 11.30 11.59
C ALA A 62 -1.02 9.78 11.48
N ARG A 63 -1.25 9.28 10.27
CA ARG A 63 -1.49 7.84 10.02
C ARG A 63 -0.23 6.99 10.19
N LEU A 64 0.92 7.48 9.73
CA LEU A 64 2.20 6.79 9.85
C LEU A 64 2.76 6.84 11.28
N SER A 65 2.45 7.90 12.03
CA SER A 65 2.81 8.03 13.45
C SER A 65 1.85 7.31 14.40
N ASP A 66 0.77 6.72 13.89
CA ASP A 66 -0.23 6.05 14.73
C ASP A 66 0.35 4.78 15.36
N THR A 67 0.42 4.80 16.69
CA THR A 67 0.86 3.68 17.53
C THR A 67 -0.30 2.86 18.10
N GLY A 68 -1.54 3.20 17.78
CA GLY A 68 -2.74 2.43 18.13
C GLY A 68 -2.78 1.04 17.49
N GLU A 69 -3.72 0.21 17.91
CA GLU A 69 -3.87 -1.18 17.43
C GLU A 69 -4.25 -1.27 15.94
N ASP A 70 -4.87 -0.22 15.39
CA ASP A 70 -5.24 -0.13 13.98
C ASP A 70 -4.16 0.58 13.12
N GLY A 71 -3.06 1.00 13.75
CA GLY A 71 -1.95 1.69 13.10
C GLY A 71 -1.08 0.76 12.25
N LEU A 72 -0.36 1.32 11.29
CA LEU A 72 0.53 0.53 10.41
C LEU A 72 1.63 -0.18 11.22
N ALA A 73 2.20 0.48 12.23
CA ALA A 73 3.20 -0.14 13.11
C ALA A 73 2.65 -1.37 13.84
N ALA A 74 1.38 -1.34 14.27
CA ALA A 74 0.73 -2.49 14.90
C ALA A 74 0.55 -3.65 13.92
N ALA A 75 0.06 -3.33 12.72
CA ALA A 75 -0.12 -4.32 11.66
C ALA A 75 1.20 -5.00 11.29
N LEU A 76 2.29 -4.23 11.14
CA LEU A 76 3.63 -4.76 10.83
C LEU A 76 4.16 -5.66 11.95
N CYS A 77 4.04 -5.25 13.22
CA CYS A 77 4.49 -6.07 14.36
C CYS A 77 3.67 -7.37 14.49
N ALA A 78 2.37 -7.34 14.19
CA ALA A 78 1.51 -8.53 14.25
C ALA A 78 1.70 -9.48 13.05
N ALA A 79 2.32 -9.00 11.96
CA ALA A 79 2.42 -9.76 10.72
C ALA A 79 3.44 -10.90 10.79
N GLY A 80 4.50 -10.76 11.60
CA GLY A 80 5.63 -11.70 11.64
C GLY A 80 6.35 -11.74 10.29
N ASP A 81 6.55 -12.94 9.73
CA ASP A 81 7.23 -13.17 8.44
C ASP A 81 6.42 -12.82 7.17
N ARG A 82 5.28 -12.13 7.30
CA ARG A 82 4.46 -11.74 6.14
C ARG A 82 5.18 -10.68 5.30
N ASP A 83 4.87 -10.68 4.00
CA ASP A 83 5.34 -9.66 3.06
C ASP A 83 4.86 -8.26 3.50
N VAL A 84 5.82 -7.36 3.75
CA VAL A 84 5.56 -5.97 4.15
C VAL A 84 4.62 -5.26 3.18
N ARG A 85 4.73 -5.54 1.87
CA ARG A 85 3.89 -4.96 0.84
C ARG A 85 2.44 -5.41 0.99
N GLU A 86 2.19 -6.66 1.34
CA GLU A 86 0.83 -7.18 1.58
C GLU A 86 0.22 -6.60 2.87
N VAL A 87 1.03 -6.44 3.92
CA VAL A 87 0.59 -5.78 5.16
C VAL A 87 0.19 -4.34 4.89
N VAL A 88 1.03 -3.61 4.16
CA VAL A 88 0.74 -2.22 3.76
C VAL A 88 -0.49 -2.17 2.86
N ALA A 89 -0.62 -3.03 1.85
CA ALA A 89 -1.81 -3.06 0.99
C ALA A 89 -3.09 -3.28 1.80
N SER A 90 -3.08 -4.24 2.73
CA SER A 90 -4.21 -4.53 3.60
C SER A 90 -4.57 -3.33 4.49
N TRP A 91 -3.56 -2.66 5.06
CA TRP A 91 -3.75 -1.44 5.83
C TRP A 91 -4.31 -0.31 4.98
N LEU A 92 -3.80 -0.11 3.76
CA LEU A 92 -4.29 0.91 2.81
C LEU A 92 -5.76 0.71 2.44
N LEU A 93 -6.19 -0.53 2.21
CA LEU A 93 -7.58 -0.86 1.87
C LEU A 93 -8.58 -0.49 2.97
N SER A 94 -8.14 -0.40 4.24
CA SER A 94 -9.02 -0.02 5.35
C SER A 94 -9.54 1.41 5.25
N PHE A 95 -8.95 2.24 4.39
CA PHE A 95 -9.29 3.66 4.25
C PHE A 95 -9.39 4.16 2.82
N GLY A 96 -9.18 3.33 1.80
CA GLY A 96 -9.30 3.77 0.42
C GLY A 96 -8.70 2.81 -0.60
N TRP A 97 -8.23 3.40 -1.69
CA TRP A 97 -7.71 2.70 -2.86
C TRP A 97 -6.26 2.28 -2.68
N VAL A 98 -5.94 1.09 -3.20
CA VAL A 98 -4.58 0.62 -3.45
C VAL A 98 -4.31 0.69 -4.93
N GLN A 99 -3.24 1.37 -5.30
CA GLN A 99 -2.72 1.45 -6.67
C GLN A 99 -1.56 0.49 -6.86
N PHE A 100 -1.44 -0.14 -8.02
CA PHE A 100 -0.24 -0.91 -8.37
C PHE A 100 -0.11 -1.05 -9.89
N SER A 101 1.11 -1.32 -10.36
CA SER A 101 1.35 -1.61 -11.77
C SER A 101 1.41 -3.11 -12.02
N ARG A 102 0.62 -3.60 -13.00
CA ARG A 102 0.66 -5.00 -13.45
C ARG A 102 0.21 -5.10 -14.90
N ALA A 103 0.77 -6.07 -15.64
CA ALA A 103 0.48 -6.27 -17.06
C ALA A 103 0.72 -5.02 -17.95
N GLY A 104 1.65 -4.15 -17.56
CA GLY A 104 1.93 -2.89 -18.28
C GLY A 104 0.90 -1.78 -18.07
N GLN A 105 -0.10 -2.00 -17.19
CA GLN A 105 -1.14 -1.03 -16.84
C GLN A 105 -1.07 -0.66 -15.36
N VAL A 106 -1.60 0.51 -15.03
CA VAL A 106 -1.80 0.93 -13.64
C VAL A 106 -3.22 0.55 -13.25
N TRP A 107 -3.33 -0.17 -12.16
CA TRP A 107 -4.58 -0.65 -11.57
C TRP A 107 -4.80 0.04 -10.24
N GLN A 108 -6.06 0.30 -9.91
CA GLN A 108 -6.48 0.69 -8.57
C GLN A 108 -7.61 -0.22 -8.12
N PHE A 109 -7.61 -0.63 -6.86
CA PHE A 109 -8.72 -1.38 -6.28
C PHE A 109 -9.02 -0.94 -4.85
N ASN A 110 -10.27 -1.10 -4.45
CA ASN A 110 -10.72 -0.96 -3.07
C ASN A 110 -11.58 -2.20 -2.71
N THR A 111 -12.46 -2.08 -1.72
CA THR A 111 -13.31 -3.20 -1.29
C THR A 111 -14.35 -3.65 -2.30
N ASP A 112 -14.80 -2.77 -3.19
CA ASP A 112 -15.97 -3.02 -4.05
C ASP A 112 -15.72 -2.80 -5.55
N GLU A 113 -14.58 -2.17 -5.89
CA GLU A 113 -14.30 -1.67 -7.22
C GLU A 113 -12.84 -1.94 -7.61
N LEU A 114 -12.66 -2.26 -8.90
CA LEU A 114 -11.37 -2.38 -9.56
C LEU A 114 -11.39 -1.49 -10.81
N CYS A 115 -10.35 -0.71 -11.03
CA CYS A 115 -10.20 0.06 -12.26
C CYS A 115 -8.76 -0.01 -12.79
N TYR A 116 -8.61 0.29 -14.09
CA TYR A 116 -7.31 0.48 -14.69
C TYR A 116 -7.25 1.79 -15.47
N TRP A 117 -6.06 2.38 -15.54
CA TRP A 117 -5.78 3.54 -16.36
C TRP A 117 -5.48 3.14 -17.80
N ASP A 118 -6.30 3.63 -18.74
CA ASP A 118 -6.05 3.50 -20.17
C ASP A 118 -5.20 4.68 -20.67
N GLN A 119 -4.00 4.38 -21.17
CA GLN A 119 -3.10 5.41 -21.68
C GLN A 119 -3.55 6.03 -23.00
N ASP A 120 -4.30 5.31 -23.83
CA ASP A 120 -4.74 5.78 -25.13
C ASP A 120 -5.94 6.72 -24.98
N SER A 121 -6.92 6.34 -24.15
CA SER A 121 -8.10 7.19 -23.90
C SER A 121 -7.94 8.20 -22.77
N LYS A 122 -6.86 8.11 -21.97
CA LYS A 122 -6.58 8.97 -20.80
C LYS A 122 -7.72 8.96 -19.77
N GLU A 123 -8.31 7.79 -19.53
CA GLU A 123 -9.39 7.64 -18.55
C GLU A 123 -9.26 6.35 -17.73
N PHE A 124 -9.94 6.30 -16.59
CA PHE A 124 -10.09 5.08 -15.81
C PHE A 124 -11.27 4.25 -16.32
N HIS A 125 -11.02 2.97 -16.54
CA HIS A 125 -12.04 1.97 -16.89
C HIS A 125 -12.38 1.13 -15.66
N TRP A 126 -13.66 1.08 -15.31
CA TRP A 126 -14.13 0.56 -14.03
C TRP A 126 -14.80 -0.81 -14.18
N SER A 127 -14.53 -1.69 -13.23
CA SER A 127 -15.17 -2.99 -13.07
C SER A 127 -15.70 -3.09 -11.64
N CYS A 128 -17.02 -3.02 -11.50
CA CYS A 128 -17.72 -3.26 -10.25
C CYS A 128 -18.17 -4.72 -10.18
N ASN A 129 -18.40 -5.26 -8.98
CA ASN A 129 -18.91 -6.62 -8.77
C ASN A 129 -18.01 -7.73 -9.37
N HIS A 130 -16.69 -7.62 -9.18
CA HIS A 130 -15.71 -8.59 -9.67
C HIS A 130 -15.78 -9.98 -8.98
N GLN A 131 -16.68 -10.17 -7.99
CA GLN A 131 -16.89 -11.42 -7.23
C GLN A 131 -15.62 -11.93 -6.53
N ILE A 132 -14.70 -11.02 -6.20
CA ILE A 132 -13.47 -11.39 -5.50
C ILE A 132 -13.76 -11.29 -4.00
N GLU A 133 -13.76 -12.43 -3.32
CA GLU A 133 -14.08 -12.52 -1.90
C GLU A 133 -12.89 -12.14 -1.00
N ASP A 134 -11.65 -12.39 -1.46
CA ASP A 134 -10.41 -12.04 -0.76
C ASP A 134 -9.70 -10.91 -1.51
N LEU A 135 -9.68 -9.73 -0.90
CA LEU A 135 -9.16 -8.48 -1.47
C LEU A 135 -7.67 -8.28 -1.18
N SER A 136 -6.87 -9.34 -1.21
CA SER A 136 -5.41 -9.23 -1.11
C SER A 136 -4.77 -8.80 -2.43
N LEU A 137 -3.59 -8.18 -2.35
CA LEU A 137 -2.86 -7.74 -3.54
C LEU A 137 -2.47 -8.96 -4.41
N ALA A 138 -2.10 -10.07 -3.78
CA ALA A 138 -1.85 -11.35 -4.45
C ALA A 138 -3.06 -11.86 -5.26
N VAL A 139 -4.27 -11.81 -4.71
CA VAL A 139 -5.48 -12.24 -5.42
C VAL A 139 -5.81 -11.31 -6.59
N MET A 140 -5.69 -9.99 -6.40
CA MET A 140 -5.87 -9.02 -7.49
C MET A 140 -4.88 -9.25 -8.62
N CYS A 141 -3.62 -9.51 -8.27
CA CYS A 141 -2.58 -9.83 -9.21
C CYS A 141 -2.92 -11.05 -10.07
N GLN A 142 -3.39 -12.13 -9.45
CA GLN A 142 -3.82 -13.35 -10.15
C GLN A 142 -5.05 -13.10 -11.03
N TYR A 143 -5.99 -12.27 -10.58
CA TYR A 143 -7.17 -11.91 -11.35
C TYR A 143 -6.79 -11.15 -12.63
N ILE A 144 -5.94 -10.13 -12.52
CA ILE A 144 -5.45 -9.33 -13.65
C ILE A 144 -4.70 -10.20 -14.65
N ASP A 145 -3.82 -11.08 -14.17
CA ASP A 145 -3.07 -11.96 -15.08
C ASP A 145 -4.02 -12.83 -15.92
N LYS A 146 -5.06 -13.39 -15.30
CA LYS A 146 -6.09 -14.16 -16.01
C LYS A 146 -6.83 -13.31 -17.05
N GLN A 147 -7.22 -12.09 -16.71
CA GLN A 147 -7.90 -11.17 -17.63
C GLN A 147 -7.01 -10.78 -18.81
N CYS A 148 -5.72 -10.55 -18.57
CA CYS A 148 -4.75 -10.17 -19.59
C CYS A 148 -4.13 -11.38 -20.34
N GLY A 149 -4.49 -12.61 -19.98
CA GLY A 149 -3.94 -13.82 -20.58
C GLY A 149 -2.47 -14.09 -20.23
N LEU A 150 -1.97 -13.50 -19.14
CA LEU A 150 -0.65 -13.78 -18.57
C LEU A 150 -0.72 -15.08 -17.76
N ARG A 151 0.32 -15.92 -17.87
CA ARG A 151 0.41 -17.23 -17.20
C ARG A 151 1.19 -17.13 -15.90
#